data_AF-A0A966CLK7-F1
#
_entry.id   AF-A0A966CLK7-F1
#
_cell.length_a   1.000
_cell.length_b   1.000
_cell.length_c   1.000
_cell.angle_alpha   90.00
_cell.angle_beta   90.00
_cell.angle_gamma   90.00
#
_symmetry.space_group_name_H-M   'P 1'
#
loop_
_entity.id
_entity.type
_entity.pdbx_description
1 polymer ?
#
loop_
_entity_poly.entity_id
_entity_poly.type
_entity_poly.pdbx_seq_one_letter_code
_entity_poly.pdbx_strand_id
1 'polypeptide(L)'
;MLKSRVLTAAVLLALLLAALFWLPPLAWSLLVAAMVMQGAVEWSHLSRLQGRQAWLYLGATLLLMLGLLWLDAGISAQQSQYVHLFFYLLAALLWLVVVPAWLMSGVKVTQPGLMMTVGWMVLIPTGLAMIDLRAAAPAPWMLLFVMGLVWVADSAAYFAGRKYGKTKLAPSISPGKTWEGVAGAILGVSVYVALVWTFSAEFSRLQVLPALILTAWWWVVLAVLGDLFESAIKRQAGVKDSGALLPGHGGLLDRIDALTSTLPLAALALLFQGIN
;
A
#
# COMPACT_ATOMS: atom_id res chain seq x y z
N MET A 1 25.77 10.93 -5.51
CA MET A 1 24.53 10.86 -4.68
C MET A 1 23.26 10.65 -5.52
N LEU A 2 23.04 11.39 -6.62
CA LEU A 2 21.88 11.13 -7.51
C LEU A 2 22.02 9.83 -8.33
N LYS A 3 23.20 9.58 -8.92
CA LYS A 3 23.49 8.35 -9.68
C LYS A 3 23.28 7.08 -8.86
N SER A 4 23.75 7.06 -7.60
CA SER A 4 23.57 5.93 -6.70
C SER A 4 22.10 5.70 -6.34
N ARG A 5 21.32 6.78 -6.17
CA ARG A 5 19.88 6.65 -5.88
C ARG A 5 19.10 6.07 -7.07
N VAL A 6 19.34 6.60 -8.27
CA VAL A 6 18.71 6.11 -9.50
C VAL A 6 19.06 4.65 -9.76
N LEU A 7 20.32 4.26 -9.54
CA LEU A 7 20.76 2.88 -9.73
C LEU A 7 20.06 1.93 -8.74
N THR A 8 20.01 2.27 -7.45
CA THR A 8 19.31 1.44 -6.45
C THR A 8 17.82 1.31 -6.80
N ALA A 9 17.14 2.39 -7.20
CA ALA A 9 15.74 2.33 -7.60
C ALA A 9 15.53 1.45 -8.84
N ALA A 10 16.39 1.56 -9.85
CA ALA A 10 16.33 0.72 -11.05
C ALA A 10 16.55 -0.76 -10.74
N VAL A 11 17.54 -1.08 -9.89
CA VAL A 11 17.81 -2.46 -9.44
C VAL A 11 16.63 -3.02 -8.65
N LEU A 12 16.08 -2.25 -7.70
CA LEU A 12 14.92 -2.69 -6.91
C LEU A 12 13.69 -2.92 -7.80
N LEU A 13 13.44 -2.04 -8.77
CA LEU A 13 12.35 -2.23 -9.72
C LEU A 13 12.57 -3.48 -10.57
N ALA A 14 13.78 -3.71 -11.08
CA ALA A 14 14.11 -4.91 -11.84
C ALA A 14 13.94 -6.19 -11.01
N LEU A 15 14.39 -6.19 -9.75
CA LEU A 15 14.22 -7.30 -8.83
C LEU A 15 12.73 -7.54 -8.49
N LEU A 16 11.96 -6.48 -8.28
CA LEU A 16 10.51 -6.58 -8.04
C LEU A 16 9.80 -7.18 -9.26
N LEU A 17 10.11 -6.73 -10.47
CA LEU A 17 9.52 -7.26 -11.70
C LEU A 17 9.93 -8.72 -11.92
N ALA A 18 11.20 -9.06 -11.74
CA ALA A 18 11.66 -10.45 -11.79
C ALA A 18 10.93 -11.32 -10.77
N ALA A 19 10.77 -10.84 -9.53
CA ALA A 19 10.05 -11.55 -8.49
C ALA A 19 8.57 -11.75 -8.86
N LEU A 20 7.92 -10.68 -9.34
CA LEU A 20 6.51 -10.67 -9.71
C LEU A 20 6.20 -11.68 -10.82
N PHE A 21 7.02 -11.73 -11.88
CA PHE A 21 6.78 -12.56 -13.05
C PHE A 21 7.35 -13.98 -12.95
N TRP A 22 8.44 -14.20 -12.20
CA TRP A 22 9.15 -15.49 -12.22
C TRP A 22 9.11 -16.28 -10.93
N LEU A 23 8.78 -15.70 -9.77
CA LEU A 23 8.70 -16.51 -8.55
C LEU A 23 7.49 -17.46 -8.60
N PRO A 24 7.67 -18.74 -8.22
CA PRO A 24 6.54 -19.62 -7.95
C PRO A 24 5.62 -19.03 -6.88
N PRO A 25 4.32 -19.40 -6.84
CA PRO A 25 3.36 -18.86 -5.88
C PRO A 25 3.85 -18.91 -4.42
N LEU A 26 4.39 -20.05 -3.99
CA LEU A 26 4.92 -20.20 -2.63
C LEU A 26 6.08 -19.23 -2.34
N ALA A 27 7.04 -19.11 -3.27
CA ALA A 27 8.19 -18.22 -3.10
C ALA A 27 7.77 -16.74 -3.07
N TRP A 28 6.76 -16.36 -3.85
CA TRP A 28 6.15 -15.04 -3.77
C TRP A 28 5.49 -14.79 -2.41
N SER A 29 4.67 -15.72 -1.92
CA SER A 29 4.01 -15.58 -0.61
C SER A 29 5.02 -15.48 0.54
N LEU A 30 6.13 -16.23 0.49
CA LEU A 30 7.22 -16.12 1.46
C LEU A 30 7.96 -14.77 1.35
N LEU A 31 8.17 -14.26 0.15
CA LEU A 31 8.73 -12.91 -0.06
C LEU A 31 7.81 -11.85 0.53
N VAL A 32 6.51 -11.94 0.30
CA VAL A 32 5.51 -11.03 0.88
C VAL A 32 5.49 -11.13 2.40
N ALA A 33 5.54 -12.33 2.97
CA ALA A 33 5.65 -12.52 4.42
C ALA A 33 6.93 -11.87 4.98
N ALA A 34 8.07 -11.98 4.27
CA ALA A 34 9.30 -11.29 4.66
C ALA A 34 9.16 -9.76 4.57
N MET A 35 8.47 -9.22 3.56
CA MET A 35 8.16 -7.79 3.46
C MET A 35 7.25 -7.32 4.61
N VAL A 36 6.21 -8.08 4.95
CA VAL A 36 5.34 -7.79 6.10
C VAL A 36 6.14 -7.80 7.40
N MET A 37 7.05 -8.77 7.58
CA MET A 37 7.92 -8.82 8.76
C MET A 37 8.88 -7.64 8.84
N GLN A 38 9.47 -7.23 7.72
CA GLN A 38 10.31 -6.05 7.67
C GLN A 38 9.50 -4.78 8.00
N GLY A 39 8.29 -4.65 7.46
CA GLY A 39 7.36 -3.58 7.81
C GLY A 39 6.99 -3.61 9.30
N ALA A 40 6.82 -4.78 9.90
CA ALA A 40 6.52 -4.93 11.32
C ALA A 40 7.72 -4.51 12.19
N VAL A 41 8.96 -4.77 11.79
CA VAL A 41 10.15 -4.25 12.49
C VAL A 41 10.13 -2.73 12.49
N GLU A 42 9.96 -2.11 11.33
CA GLU A 42 9.90 -0.64 11.21
C GLU A 42 8.72 -0.05 11.99
N TRP A 43 7.55 -0.67 11.89
CA TRP A 43 6.36 -0.27 12.65
C TRP A 43 6.56 -0.39 14.16
N SER A 44 7.27 -1.42 14.63
CA SER A 44 7.55 -1.59 16.06
C SER A 44 8.41 -0.43 16.61
N HIS A 45 9.36 0.05 15.81
CA HIS A 45 10.18 1.21 16.15
C HIS A 45 9.36 2.50 16.14
N LEU A 46 8.53 2.72 15.11
CA LEU A 46 7.62 3.87 15.03
C LEU A 46 6.62 3.88 16.21
N SER A 47 6.18 2.72 16.63
CA SER A 47 5.26 2.50 17.75
C SER A 47 5.95 2.52 19.12
N ARG A 48 7.29 2.71 19.15
CA ARG A 48 8.13 2.72 20.36
C ARG A 48 7.98 1.45 21.21
N LEU A 49 7.72 0.31 20.57
CA LEU A 49 7.68 -0.98 21.25
C LEU A 49 9.09 -1.38 21.69
N GLN A 50 9.24 -1.85 22.93
CA GLN A 50 10.53 -2.24 23.48
C GLN A 50 10.49 -3.61 24.16
N GLY A 51 11.65 -4.29 24.17
CA GLY A 51 11.85 -5.56 24.86
C GLY A 51 10.79 -6.60 24.50
N ARG A 52 10.12 -7.16 25.52
CA ARG A 52 9.12 -8.23 25.35
C ARG A 52 7.97 -7.82 24.41
N GLN A 53 7.55 -6.55 24.41
CA GLN A 53 6.43 -6.10 23.58
C GLN A 53 6.77 -6.18 22.08
N ALA A 54 7.99 -5.77 21.70
CA ALA A 54 8.44 -5.86 20.31
C ALA A 54 8.54 -7.32 19.85
N TRP A 55 9.13 -8.20 20.67
CA TRP A 55 9.22 -9.63 20.36
C TRP A 55 7.85 -10.30 20.24
N LEU A 56 6.90 -9.97 21.12
CA LEU A 56 5.53 -10.47 21.03
C LEU A 56 4.84 -9.99 19.75
N TYR A 57 4.98 -8.71 19.40
CA TYR A 57 4.41 -8.17 18.17
C TYR A 57 4.98 -8.84 16.92
N LEU A 58 6.31 -8.98 16.84
CA LEU A 58 6.97 -9.64 15.70
C LEU A 58 6.63 -11.13 15.63
N GLY A 59 6.68 -11.84 16.75
CA GLY A 59 6.32 -13.26 16.81
C GLY A 59 4.87 -13.52 16.43
N ALA A 60 3.94 -12.71 16.94
CA ALA A 60 2.52 -12.80 16.59
C ALA A 60 2.27 -12.45 15.11
N THR A 61 2.98 -11.47 14.56
CA THR A 61 2.89 -11.11 13.14
C THR A 61 3.35 -12.27 12.26
N LEU A 62 4.48 -12.90 12.60
CA LEU A 62 5.00 -14.05 11.85
C LEU A 62 4.05 -15.24 11.93
N LEU A 63 3.56 -15.57 13.14
CA LEU A 63 2.61 -16.66 13.34
C LEU A 63 1.31 -16.42 12.59
N LEU A 64 0.80 -15.19 12.58
CA LEU A 64 -0.40 -14.83 11.84
C LEU A 64 -0.19 -14.98 10.34
N MET A 65 0.90 -14.44 9.77
CA MET A 65 1.20 -14.57 8.35
C MET A 65 1.40 -16.03 7.94
N LEU A 66 2.21 -16.80 8.66
CA LEU A 66 2.42 -18.21 8.36
C LEU A 66 1.15 -19.04 8.55
N GLY A 67 0.32 -18.71 9.55
CA GLY A 67 -0.97 -19.32 9.79
C GLY A 67 -1.95 -19.09 8.63
N LEU A 68 -2.01 -17.87 8.10
CA LEU A 68 -2.84 -17.54 6.93
C LEU A 68 -2.36 -18.30 5.69
N LEU A 69 -1.05 -18.32 5.43
CA LEU A 69 -0.50 -19.09 4.30
C LEU A 69 -0.73 -20.60 4.42
N TRP A 70 -0.66 -21.14 5.65
CA TRP A 70 -0.96 -22.53 5.90
C TRP A 70 -2.44 -22.85 5.73
N LEU A 71 -3.34 -21.96 6.18
CA LEU A 71 -4.77 -22.07 5.97
C LEU A 71 -5.11 -22.06 4.48
N ASP A 72 -4.58 -21.12 3.71
CA ASP A 72 -4.79 -21.02 2.25
C ASP A 72 -4.37 -22.28 1.50
N ALA A 73 -3.33 -22.97 1.97
CA ALA A 73 -2.87 -24.22 1.39
C ALA A 73 -3.77 -25.42 1.73
N GLY A 74 -4.57 -25.34 2.80
CA GLY A 74 -5.37 -26.44 3.33
C GLY A 74 -6.88 -26.34 3.08
N ILE A 75 -7.39 -25.17 2.70
CA ILE A 75 -8.83 -24.91 2.50
C ILE A 75 -9.15 -24.63 1.02
N SER A 76 -10.44 -24.62 0.67
CA SER A 76 -10.84 -24.27 -0.70
C SER A 76 -10.61 -22.78 -0.98
N ALA A 77 -10.42 -22.43 -2.26
CA ALA A 77 -10.24 -21.03 -2.66
C ALA A 77 -11.40 -20.12 -2.18
N GLN A 78 -12.63 -20.62 -2.20
CA GLN A 78 -13.79 -19.89 -1.70
C GLN A 78 -13.72 -19.65 -0.18
N GLN A 79 -13.24 -20.63 0.59
CA GLN A 79 -13.05 -20.47 2.03
C GLN A 79 -11.95 -19.45 2.35
N SER A 80 -10.83 -19.49 1.62
CA SER A 80 -9.74 -18.50 1.72
C SER A 80 -10.24 -17.08 1.44
N GLN A 81 -11.08 -16.89 0.41
CA GLN A 81 -11.69 -15.60 0.11
C GLN A 81 -12.50 -15.01 1.27
N TYR A 82 -13.25 -15.82 2.03
CA TYR A 82 -13.98 -15.32 3.20
C TYR A 82 -13.04 -14.90 4.35
N VAL A 83 -11.93 -15.61 4.54
CA VAL A 83 -10.90 -15.24 5.51
C VAL A 83 -10.24 -13.93 5.09
N HIS A 84 -9.87 -13.77 3.83
CA HIS A 84 -9.23 -12.55 3.32
C HIS A 84 -10.19 -11.36 3.35
N LEU A 85 -11.47 -11.58 3.03
CA LEU A 85 -12.52 -10.57 3.15
C LEU A 85 -12.57 -9.96 4.55
N PHE A 86 -12.44 -10.76 5.61
CA PHE A 86 -12.38 -10.23 6.98
C PHE A 86 -11.24 -9.21 7.16
N PHE A 87 -10.02 -9.55 6.72
CA PHE A 87 -8.87 -8.64 6.81
C PHE A 87 -9.03 -7.40 5.95
N TYR A 88 -9.61 -7.54 4.75
CA TYR A 88 -9.88 -6.41 3.88
C TYR A 88 -10.96 -5.48 4.42
N LEU A 89 -11.98 -6.00 5.11
CA LEU A 89 -12.98 -5.19 5.80
C LEU A 89 -12.38 -4.44 7.00
N LEU A 90 -11.46 -5.05 7.74
CA LEU A 90 -10.69 -4.34 8.76
C LEU A 90 -9.84 -3.22 8.16
N ALA A 91 -9.17 -3.47 7.03
CA ALA A 91 -8.43 -2.44 6.31
C ALA A 91 -9.36 -1.32 5.82
N ALA A 92 -10.54 -1.66 5.29
CA ALA A 92 -11.53 -0.68 4.86
C ALA A 92 -12.03 0.18 6.02
N LEU A 93 -12.31 -0.42 7.18
CA LEU A 93 -12.66 0.32 8.40
C LEU A 93 -11.52 1.26 8.81
N LEU A 94 -10.28 0.78 8.78
CA LEU A 94 -9.11 1.60 9.09
C LEU A 94 -9.00 2.80 8.14
N TRP A 95 -8.96 2.54 6.84
CA TRP A 95 -8.61 3.55 5.83
C TRP A 95 -9.75 4.50 5.48
N LEU A 96 -11.01 4.05 5.57
CA LEU A 96 -12.18 4.87 5.21
C LEU A 96 -12.77 5.62 6.41
N VAL A 97 -12.53 5.16 7.64
CA VAL A 97 -13.14 5.73 8.85
C VAL A 97 -12.09 6.18 9.86
N VAL A 98 -11.25 5.27 10.33
CA VAL A 98 -10.35 5.55 11.47
C VAL A 98 -9.26 6.55 11.09
N VAL A 99 -8.56 6.34 9.97
CA VAL A 99 -7.45 7.19 9.53
C VAL A 99 -7.90 8.61 9.20
N PRO A 100 -8.98 8.85 8.43
CA PRO A 100 -9.50 10.20 8.22
C PRO A 100 -9.85 10.91 9.53
N ALA A 101 -10.56 10.23 10.45
CA ALA A 101 -10.91 10.80 11.75
C ALA A 101 -9.67 11.11 12.61
N TRP A 102 -8.65 10.24 12.58
CA TRP A 102 -7.38 10.46 13.25
C TRP A 102 -6.66 11.70 12.70
N LEU A 103 -6.51 11.79 11.37
CA LEU A 103 -5.83 12.91 10.73
C LEU A 103 -6.55 14.24 10.97
N MET A 104 -7.89 14.25 10.98
CA MET A 104 -8.70 15.45 11.28
C MET A 104 -8.59 15.88 12.75
N SER A 105 -8.57 14.93 13.68
CA SER A 105 -8.50 15.22 15.12
C SER A 105 -7.09 15.59 15.61
N GLY A 106 -6.04 15.21 14.86
CA GLY A 106 -4.65 15.48 15.24
C GLY A 106 -4.20 14.74 16.50
N VAL A 107 -4.93 13.70 16.91
CA VAL A 107 -4.64 12.91 18.12
C VAL A 107 -3.30 12.20 17.97
N LYS A 108 -2.54 12.12 19.06
CA LYS A 108 -1.30 11.32 19.14
C LYS A 108 -1.57 10.08 19.98
N VAL A 109 -1.62 8.91 19.36
CA VAL A 109 -1.91 7.64 20.05
C VAL A 109 -0.61 6.99 20.50
N THR A 110 -0.31 7.05 21.79
CA THR A 110 0.94 6.50 22.35
C THR A 110 0.78 5.12 22.99
N GLN A 111 -0.44 4.60 23.06
CA GLN A 111 -0.72 3.31 23.70
C GLN A 111 -0.17 2.15 22.85
N PRO A 112 0.78 1.34 23.36
CA PRO A 112 1.45 0.29 22.59
C PRO A 112 0.50 -0.74 21.98
N GLY A 113 -0.50 -1.20 22.74
CA GLY A 113 -1.47 -2.20 22.28
C GLY A 113 -2.30 -1.72 21.09
N LEU A 114 -2.77 -0.46 21.12
CA LEU A 114 -3.49 0.14 19.99
C LEU A 114 -2.59 0.27 18.77
N MET A 115 -1.34 0.70 18.96
CA MET A 115 -0.38 0.83 17.86
C MET A 115 -0.02 -0.53 17.23
N MET A 116 0.06 -1.61 18.02
CA MET A 116 0.20 -2.99 17.49
C MET A 116 -1.00 -3.36 16.61
N THR A 117 -2.23 -3.13 17.09
CA THR A 117 -3.45 -3.42 16.34
C THR A 117 -3.51 -2.65 15.02
N VAL A 118 -3.20 -1.34 15.06
CA VAL A 118 -3.12 -0.51 13.85
C VAL A 118 -2.07 -1.05 12.89
N GLY A 119 -0.89 -1.44 13.39
CA GLY A 119 0.15 -2.06 12.58
C GLY A 119 -0.32 -3.33 11.87
N TRP A 120 -1.07 -4.20 12.54
CA TRP A 120 -1.65 -5.38 11.90
C TRP A 120 -2.73 -5.02 10.88
N MET A 121 -3.60 -4.05 11.17
CA MET A 121 -4.62 -3.58 10.23
C MET A 121 -4.03 -2.90 8.98
N VAL A 122 -2.81 -2.37 9.07
CA VAL A 122 -2.06 -1.84 7.92
C VAL A 122 -1.35 -2.98 7.18
N LEU A 123 -0.53 -3.77 7.87
CA LEU A 123 0.44 -4.67 7.26
C LEU A 123 -0.17 -5.98 6.74
N ILE A 124 -1.04 -6.62 7.52
CA ILE A 124 -1.58 -7.95 7.17
C ILE A 124 -2.45 -7.87 5.92
N PRO A 125 -3.44 -6.96 5.81
CA PRO A 125 -4.23 -6.84 4.59
C PRO A 125 -3.40 -6.42 3.38
N THR A 126 -2.34 -5.63 3.59
CA THR A 126 -1.43 -5.25 2.50
C THR A 126 -0.67 -6.46 1.95
N GLY A 127 -0.17 -7.32 2.84
CA GLY A 127 0.46 -8.57 2.45
C GLY A 127 -0.48 -9.51 1.71
N LEU A 128 -1.68 -9.75 2.26
CA LEU A 128 -2.70 -10.55 1.58
C LEU A 128 -3.06 -9.99 0.21
N ALA A 129 -3.22 -8.66 0.09
CA ALA A 129 -3.52 -8.02 -1.18
C ALA A 129 -2.40 -8.21 -2.21
N MET A 130 -1.12 -8.19 -1.81
CA MET A 130 -0.01 -8.49 -2.72
C MET A 130 -0.03 -9.96 -3.21
N ILE A 131 -0.57 -10.89 -2.43
CA ILE A 131 -0.72 -12.30 -2.84
C ILE A 131 -1.92 -12.43 -3.78
N ASP A 132 -3.09 -11.94 -3.35
CA ASP A 132 -4.35 -12.09 -4.08
C ASP A 132 -4.35 -11.33 -5.41
N LEU A 133 -3.91 -10.07 -5.43
CA LEU A 133 -3.84 -9.28 -6.65
C LEU A 133 -2.84 -9.83 -7.66
N ARG A 134 -1.80 -10.54 -7.20
CA ARG A 134 -0.87 -11.20 -8.12
C ARG A 134 -1.51 -12.44 -8.75
N ALA A 135 -2.32 -13.17 -8.00
CA ALA A 135 -3.03 -14.34 -8.50
C ALA A 135 -4.28 -13.99 -9.33
N ALA A 136 -4.83 -12.78 -9.16
CA ALA A 136 -6.02 -12.31 -9.85
C ALA A 136 -5.81 -12.16 -11.36
N ALA A 137 -6.76 -12.64 -12.15
CA ALA A 137 -6.76 -12.51 -13.60
C ALA A 137 -6.91 -11.03 -14.02
N PRO A 138 -6.16 -10.57 -15.04
CA PRO A 138 -5.06 -11.26 -15.72
C PRO A 138 -3.78 -11.28 -14.85
N ALA A 139 -3.34 -12.45 -14.40
CA ALA A 139 -2.18 -12.58 -13.51
C ALA A 139 -0.86 -12.46 -14.28
N PRO A 140 0.20 -11.83 -13.73
CA PRO A 140 0.27 -11.05 -12.48
C PRO A 140 -0.03 -9.55 -12.68
N TRP A 141 -0.64 -9.19 -13.80
CA TRP A 141 -0.82 -7.81 -14.26
C TRP A 141 -1.75 -6.99 -13.37
N MET A 142 -2.69 -7.63 -12.67
CA MET A 142 -3.60 -6.91 -11.77
C MET A 142 -2.83 -6.22 -10.63
N LEU A 143 -1.93 -6.92 -9.93
CA LEU A 143 -1.07 -6.29 -8.93
C LEU A 143 -0.21 -5.18 -9.55
N LEU A 144 0.41 -5.43 -10.71
CA LEU A 144 1.23 -4.43 -11.38
C LEU A 144 0.43 -3.20 -11.78
N PHE A 145 -0.83 -3.38 -12.18
CA PHE A 145 -1.73 -2.29 -12.55
C PHE A 145 -1.98 -1.35 -11.37
N VAL A 146 -2.33 -1.91 -10.20
CA VAL A 146 -2.59 -1.12 -8.99
C VAL A 146 -1.31 -0.44 -8.49
N MET A 147 -0.18 -1.15 -8.49
CA MET A 147 1.11 -0.57 -8.11
C MET A 147 1.53 0.57 -9.06
N GLY A 148 1.39 0.34 -10.37
CA GLY A 148 1.68 1.35 -11.39
C GLY A 148 0.79 2.58 -11.27
N LEU A 149 -0.48 2.40 -10.91
CA LEU A 149 -1.40 3.51 -10.65
C LEU A 149 -0.89 4.40 -9.51
N VAL A 150 -0.48 3.80 -8.38
CA VAL A 150 0.07 4.54 -7.23
C VAL A 150 1.39 5.23 -7.62
N TRP A 151 2.29 4.56 -8.32
CA TRP A 151 3.55 5.16 -8.76
C TRP A 151 3.36 6.33 -9.74
N VAL A 152 2.38 6.23 -10.65
CA VAL A 152 1.98 7.33 -11.53
C VAL A 152 1.39 8.48 -10.72
N ALA A 153 0.51 8.18 -9.76
CA ALA A 153 -0.09 9.18 -8.87
C ALA A 153 0.99 9.98 -8.13
N ASP A 154 1.96 9.31 -7.50
CA ASP A 154 3.04 9.96 -6.76
C ASP A 154 3.94 10.80 -7.67
N SER A 155 4.29 10.27 -8.84
CA SER A 155 5.13 10.98 -9.81
C SER A 155 4.42 12.23 -10.34
N ALA A 156 3.16 12.09 -10.74
CA ALA A 156 2.36 13.20 -11.25
C ALA A 156 2.09 14.25 -10.15
N ALA A 157 1.81 13.81 -8.92
CA ALA A 157 1.68 14.69 -7.76
C ALA A 157 2.95 15.49 -7.50
N TYR A 158 4.10 14.83 -7.54
CA TYR A 158 5.40 15.46 -7.31
C TYR A 158 5.68 16.55 -8.37
N PHE A 159 5.53 16.24 -9.66
CA PHE A 159 5.82 17.21 -10.72
C PHE A 159 4.82 18.35 -10.77
N ALA A 160 3.52 18.06 -10.64
CA ALA A 160 2.48 19.09 -10.62
C ALA A 160 2.59 19.96 -9.37
N GLY A 161 2.79 19.36 -8.20
CA GLY A 161 2.97 20.08 -6.94
C GLY A 161 4.23 20.95 -6.92
N ARG A 162 5.33 20.49 -7.52
CA ARG A 162 6.57 21.28 -7.61
C ARG A 162 6.42 22.48 -8.56
N LYS A 163 5.73 22.30 -9.69
CA LYS A 163 5.61 23.34 -10.73
C LYS A 163 4.48 24.34 -10.45
N TYR A 164 3.36 23.86 -9.94
CA TYR A 164 2.12 24.63 -9.80
C TYR A 164 1.63 24.75 -8.35
N GLY A 165 2.28 24.09 -7.39
CA GLY A 165 1.81 24.03 -6.01
C GLY A 165 1.80 25.38 -5.30
N LYS A 166 0.61 25.79 -4.86
CA LYS A 166 0.40 27.01 -4.06
C LYS A 166 -0.33 26.68 -2.77
N THR A 167 -1.28 25.77 -2.82
CA THR A 167 -2.17 25.45 -1.70
C THR A 167 -1.71 24.17 -1.01
N LYS A 168 -1.17 24.29 0.20
CA LYS A 168 -0.68 23.15 0.99
C LYS A 168 -1.83 22.24 1.42
N LEU A 169 -1.63 20.93 1.31
CA LEU A 169 -2.62 19.92 1.67
C LEU A 169 -2.65 19.66 3.19
N ALA A 170 -1.49 19.40 3.79
CA ALA A 170 -1.36 19.10 5.21
C ALA A 170 -0.06 19.70 5.79
N PRO A 171 -0.02 21.02 6.05
CA PRO A 171 1.21 21.74 6.40
C PRO A 171 1.96 21.19 7.62
N SER A 172 1.23 20.71 8.64
CA SER A 172 1.79 20.19 9.89
C SER A 172 2.37 18.78 9.77
N ILE A 173 1.92 18.00 8.78
CA ILE A 173 2.28 16.58 8.60
C ILE A 173 3.30 16.44 7.48
N SER A 174 2.96 16.97 6.30
CA SER A 174 3.77 16.89 5.08
C SER A 174 3.74 18.24 4.34
N PRO A 175 4.68 19.16 4.65
CA PRO A 175 4.74 20.50 4.05
C PRO A 175 4.93 20.50 2.52
N GLY A 176 5.38 19.37 1.95
CA GLY A 176 5.63 19.22 0.52
C GLY A 176 4.37 18.97 -0.31
N LYS A 177 3.29 18.45 0.30
CA LYS A 177 2.07 18.07 -0.44
C LYS A 177 1.17 19.27 -0.70
N THR A 178 0.60 19.33 -1.90
CA THR A 178 -0.30 20.41 -2.33
C THR A 178 -1.54 19.88 -3.04
N TRP A 179 -2.64 20.64 -3.00
CA TRP A 179 -3.87 20.30 -3.71
C TRP A 179 -3.68 20.28 -5.23
N GLU A 180 -2.82 21.15 -5.76
CA GLU A 180 -2.48 21.14 -7.19
C GLU A 180 -1.70 19.87 -7.57
N GLY A 181 -0.91 19.32 -6.64
CA GLY A 181 -0.30 18.00 -6.79
C GLY A 181 -1.35 16.89 -6.87
N VAL A 182 -2.35 16.90 -5.97
CA VAL A 182 -3.46 15.93 -6.02
C VAL A 182 -4.22 15.99 -7.34
N ALA A 183 -4.51 17.20 -7.84
CA ALA A 183 -5.12 17.37 -9.16
C ALA A 183 -4.24 16.81 -10.30
N GLY A 184 -2.93 17.01 -10.22
CA GLY A 184 -1.96 16.38 -11.12
C GLY A 184 -1.98 14.86 -11.07
N ALA A 185 -2.10 14.27 -9.88
CA ALA A 185 -2.23 12.83 -9.68
C ALA A 185 -3.49 12.27 -10.34
N ILE A 186 -4.64 12.92 -10.14
CA ILE A 186 -5.92 12.56 -10.76
C ILE A 186 -5.79 12.54 -12.29
N LEU A 187 -5.20 13.59 -12.87
CA LEU A 187 -4.97 13.65 -14.32
C LEU A 187 -4.00 12.57 -14.80
N GLY A 188 -2.86 12.40 -14.12
CA GLY A 188 -1.85 11.41 -14.48
C GLY A 188 -2.39 9.98 -14.44
N VAL A 189 -3.15 9.64 -13.40
CA VAL A 189 -3.81 8.34 -13.26
C VAL A 189 -4.89 8.16 -14.32
N SER A 190 -5.67 9.19 -14.66
CA SER A 190 -6.66 9.12 -15.74
C SER A 190 -6.01 8.75 -17.08
N VAL A 191 -4.89 9.39 -17.40
CA VAL A 191 -4.10 9.09 -18.61
C VAL A 191 -3.54 7.67 -18.55
N TYR A 192 -2.99 7.25 -17.41
CA TYR A 192 -2.48 5.89 -17.22
C TYR A 192 -3.56 4.84 -17.43
N VAL A 193 -4.72 4.99 -16.79
CA VAL A 193 -5.85 4.06 -16.92
C VAL A 193 -6.33 4.00 -18.36
N ALA A 194 -6.53 5.15 -19.02
CA ALA A 194 -6.93 5.18 -20.42
C ALA A 194 -5.90 4.50 -21.33
N LEU A 195 -4.61 4.69 -21.08
CA LEU A 195 -3.54 4.10 -21.87
C LEU A 195 -3.45 2.59 -21.66
N VAL A 196 -3.49 2.10 -20.41
CA VAL A 196 -3.54 0.65 -20.13
C VAL A 196 -4.81 0.03 -20.75
N TRP A 197 -5.94 0.72 -20.70
CA TRP A 197 -7.19 0.25 -21.32
C TRP A 197 -7.05 -0.02 -22.83
N THR A 198 -6.25 0.77 -23.56
CA THR A 198 -6.01 0.56 -25.00
C THR A 198 -5.36 -0.79 -25.33
N PHE A 199 -4.64 -1.37 -24.37
CA PHE A 199 -4.00 -2.68 -24.53
C PHE A 199 -4.80 -3.82 -23.90
N SER A 200 -5.97 -3.52 -23.32
CA SER A 200 -6.85 -4.53 -22.73
C SER A 200 -7.64 -5.28 -23.80
N ALA A 201 -7.87 -6.58 -23.59
CA ALA A 201 -8.75 -7.37 -24.45
C ALA A 201 -10.20 -6.82 -24.49
N GLU A 202 -10.57 -6.03 -23.47
CA GLU A 202 -11.87 -5.40 -23.31
C GLU A 202 -11.93 -3.97 -23.86
N PHE A 203 -10.93 -3.55 -24.66
CA PHE A 203 -10.84 -2.20 -25.21
C PHE A 203 -12.13 -1.73 -25.89
N SER A 204 -12.87 -2.64 -26.54
CA SER A 204 -14.15 -2.38 -27.21
C SER A 204 -15.28 -1.97 -26.25
N ARG A 205 -15.19 -2.27 -24.95
CA ARG A 205 -16.18 -1.92 -23.92
C ARG A 205 -15.95 -0.52 -23.34
N LEU A 206 -15.93 0.49 -24.19
CA LEU A 206 -15.69 1.90 -23.78
C LEU A 206 -16.68 2.41 -22.72
N GLN A 207 -17.84 1.78 -22.56
CA GLN A 207 -18.84 2.11 -21.54
C GLN A 207 -18.36 1.87 -20.11
N VAL A 208 -17.39 0.97 -19.90
CA VAL A 208 -16.83 0.63 -18.57
C VAL A 208 -15.72 1.61 -18.17
N LEU A 209 -15.09 2.27 -19.14
CA LEU A 209 -13.94 3.15 -18.92
C LEU A 209 -14.23 4.32 -17.95
N PRO A 210 -15.38 5.03 -18.01
CA PRO A 210 -15.69 6.07 -17.04
C PRO A 210 -15.75 5.56 -15.59
N ALA A 211 -16.35 4.38 -15.37
CA ALA A 211 -16.42 3.78 -14.04
C ALA A 211 -15.03 3.41 -13.52
N LEU A 212 -14.17 2.84 -14.39
CA LEU A 212 -12.80 2.50 -14.04
C LEU A 212 -11.97 3.75 -13.66
N ILE A 213 -12.14 4.86 -14.39
CA ILE A 213 -11.49 6.14 -14.08
C ILE A 213 -11.95 6.67 -12.72
N LEU A 214 -13.25 6.61 -12.43
CA LEU A 214 -13.78 7.03 -11.13
C LEU A 214 -13.23 6.16 -9.97
N THR A 215 -13.13 4.85 -10.16
CA THR A 215 -12.47 3.95 -9.20
C THR A 215 -11.00 4.32 -9.01
N ALA A 216 -10.29 4.63 -10.09
CA ALA A 216 -8.90 5.04 -10.04
C ALA A 216 -8.69 6.36 -9.27
N TRP A 217 -9.62 7.32 -9.38
CA TRP A 217 -9.59 8.55 -8.59
C TRP A 217 -9.75 8.28 -7.10
N TRP A 218 -10.60 7.33 -6.73
CA TRP A 218 -10.71 6.88 -5.34
C TRP A 218 -9.40 6.30 -4.83
N TRP A 219 -8.68 5.51 -5.64
CA TRP A 219 -7.37 4.99 -5.27
C TRP A 219 -6.31 6.08 -5.13
N VAL A 220 -6.37 7.18 -5.90
CA VAL A 220 -5.52 8.36 -5.66
C VAL A 220 -5.77 8.96 -4.29
N VAL A 221 -7.04 9.10 -3.88
CA VAL A 221 -7.39 9.62 -2.54
C VAL A 221 -6.83 8.71 -1.45
N LEU A 222 -6.97 7.40 -1.60
CA LEU A 222 -6.42 6.41 -0.67
C LEU A 222 -4.89 6.51 -0.59
N ALA A 223 -4.20 6.54 -1.73
CA ALA A 223 -2.74 6.69 -1.78
C ALA A 223 -2.27 7.94 -1.03
N VAL A 224 -2.95 9.08 -1.23
CA VAL A 224 -2.65 10.33 -0.52
C VAL A 224 -2.87 10.19 0.99
N LEU A 225 -3.96 9.53 1.41
CA LEU A 225 -4.27 9.25 2.82
C LEU A 225 -3.22 8.33 3.46
N GLY A 226 -2.80 7.27 2.77
CA GLY A 226 -1.78 6.34 3.22
C GLY A 226 -0.46 7.02 3.56
N ASP A 227 0.09 7.79 2.61
CA ASP A 227 1.34 8.53 2.82
C ASP A 227 1.18 9.64 3.88
N LEU A 228 0.03 10.33 3.94
CA LEU A 228 -0.23 11.29 5.03
C LEU A 228 -0.28 10.61 6.41
N PHE A 229 -0.92 9.45 6.51
CA PHE A 229 -1.01 8.68 7.74
C PHE A 229 0.37 8.22 8.20
N GLU A 230 1.16 7.60 7.33
CA GLU A 230 2.52 7.20 7.68
C GLU A 230 3.38 8.41 8.08
N SER A 231 3.30 9.50 7.31
CA SER A 231 3.98 10.75 7.65
C SER A 231 3.59 11.24 9.05
N ALA A 232 2.31 11.17 9.44
CA ALA A 232 1.85 11.54 10.77
C ALA A 232 2.43 10.63 11.87
N ILE A 233 2.45 9.30 11.65
CA ILE A 233 3.06 8.34 12.58
C ILE A 233 4.57 8.61 12.74
N LYS A 234 5.30 8.88 11.65
CA LYS A 234 6.73 9.25 11.70
C LYS A 234 6.97 10.52 12.52
N ARG A 235 6.14 11.55 12.34
CA ARG A 235 6.21 12.80 13.13
C ARG A 235 5.91 12.56 14.60
N GLN A 236 4.96 11.68 14.92
CA GLN A 236 4.68 11.28 16.29
C GLN A 236 5.88 10.55 16.92
N ALA A 237 6.52 9.66 16.17
CA ALA A 237 7.72 8.94 16.61
C ALA A 237 8.93 9.87 16.78
N GLY A 238 8.96 11.01 16.10
CA GLY A 238 10.08 11.97 16.11
C GLY A 238 11.14 11.68 15.05
N VAL A 239 10.80 10.86 14.05
CA VAL A 239 11.69 10.47 12.96
C VAL A 239 11.19 11.01 11.62
N LYS A 240 12.06 10.98 10.61
CA LYS A 240 11.70 11.36 9.23
C LYS A 240 11.42 10.15 8.34
N ASP A 241 12.27 9.14 8.46
CA ASP A 241 12.22 7.89 7.71
C ASP A 241 11.86 6.75 8.69
N SER A 242 11.11 5.75 8.22
CA SER A 242 10.66 4.62 9.04
C SER A 242 11.77 3.62 9.37
N GLY A 243 12.82 3.60 8.55
CA GLY A 243 14.00 2.75 8.73
C GLY A 243 15.18 3.20 7.87
N ALA A 244 16.22 2.37 7.84
CA ALA A 244 17.44 2.61 7.06
C ALA A 244 17.82 1.40 6.16
N LEU A 245 16.83 0.57 5.81
CA LEU A 245 17.03 -0.68 5.10
C LEU A 245 17.68 -0.47 3.73
N LEU A 246 17.26 0.57 3.01
CA LEU A 246 17.73 0.87 1.66
C LEU A 246 18.65 2.09 1.69
N PRO A 247 19.95 1.94 1.36
CA PRO A 247 20.90 3.06 1.36
C PRO A 247 20.38 4.24 0.53
N GLY A 248 20.17 5.38 1.21
CA GLY A 248 19.66 6.61 0.59
C GLY A 248 18.17 6.62 0.24
N HIS A 249 17.40 5.61 0.67
CA HIS A 249 15.98 5.42 0.37
C HIS A 249 15.10 5.09 1.60
N GLY A 250 15.62 5.14 2.82
CA GLY A 250 14.79 4.94 4.02
C GLY A 250 14.39 3.48 4.26
N GLY A 251 13.25 3.29 4.92
CA GLY A 251 12.66 1.98 5.24
C GLY A 251 11.85 1.39 4.09
N LEU A 252 11.38 0.16 4.28
CA LEU A 252 10.40 -0.47 3.40
C LEU A 252 9.06 0.25 3.47
N LEU A 253 8.60 0.64 4.67
CA LEU A 253 7.35 1.37 4.86
C LEU A 253 7.33 2.69 4.07
N ASP A 254 8.45 3.42 4.07
CA ASP A 254 8.61 4.65 3.27
C ASP A 254 8.44 4.45 1.74
N ARG A 255 8.39 3.20 1.26
CA ARG A 255 8.26 2.83 -0.15
C ARG A 255 6.90 2.25 -0.50
N ILE A 256 6.17 1.78 0.49
CA ILE A 256 4.86 1.14 0.31
C ILE A 256 3.75 1.88 1.06
N ASP A 257 4.01 3.03 1.65
CA ASP A 257 3.08 3.86 2.41
C ASP A 257 1.73 4.05 1.71
N ALA A 258 1.73 4.57 0.48
CA ALA A 258 0.56 4.75 -0.35
C ALA A 258 -0.05 3.43 -0.86
N LEU A 259 0.75 2.36 -0.94
CA LEU A 259 0.28 1.02 -1.28
C LEU A 259 -0.46 0.37 -0.12
N THR A 260 -0.12 0.69 1.13
CA THR A 260 -0.75 0.08 2.31
C THR A 260 -2.24 0.41 2.45
N SER A 261 -2.65 1.57 1.95
CA SER A 261 -4.05 1.99 1.86
C SER A 261 -4.74 1.51 0.60
N THR A 262 -4.02 1.45 -0.52
CA THR A 262 -4.61 1.22 -1.84
C THR A 262 -4.78 -0.26 -2.16
N LEU A 263 -3.77 -1.11 -1.89
CA LEU A 263 -3.81 -2.52 -2.25
C LEU A 263 -4.94 -3.30 -1.56
N PRO A 264 -5.16 -3.20 -0.24
CA PRO A 264 -6.25 -3.94 0.42
C PRO A 264 -7.64 -3.58 -0.10
N LEU A 265 -7.85 -2.31 -0.44
CA LEU A 265 -9.15 -1.82 -0.92
C LEU A 265 -9.35 -2.15 -2.41
N ALA A 266 -8.26 -2.23 -3.19
CA ALA A 266 -8.31 -2.78 -4.54
C ALA A 266 -8.64 -4.28 -4.53
N ALA A 267 -8.02 -5.06 -3.64
CA ALA A 267 -8.32 -6.49 -3.46
C ALA A 267 -9.78 -6.70 -3.00
N LEU A 268 -10.27 -5.87 -2.06
CA LEU A 268 -11.66 -5.88 -1.63
C LEU A 268 -12.64 -5.64 -2.79
N ALA A 269 -12.36 -4.63 -3.62
CA ALA A 269 -13.17 -4.30 -4.78
C ALA A 269 -13.24 -5.46 -5.78
N LEU A 270 -12.13 -6.16 -6.01
CA LEU A 270 -12.09 -7.34 -6.89
C LEU A 270 -12.85 -8.52 -6.31
N LEU A 271 -12.76 -8.77 -5.00
CA LEU A 271 -13.55 -9.84 -4.37
C LEU A 271 -15.05 -9.59 -4.55
N PHE A 272 -15.52 -8.35 -4.38
CA PHE A 272 -16.93 -8.03 -4.62
C PHE A 272 -17.35 -8.16 -6.09
N GLN A 273 -16.43 -8.01 -7.03
CA GLN A 273 -16.71 -8.27 -8.46
C GLN A 273 -16.75 -9.77 -8.78
N GLY A 274 -15.95 -10.59 -8.10
CA GLY A 274 -15.91 -12.05 -8.31
C GLY A 274 -16.98 -12.85 -7.54
N ILE A 275 -17.70 -12.22 -6.61
CA ILE A 275 -18.82 -12.83 -5.87
C ILE A 275 -20.16 -12.72 -6.65
N ASN A 276 -20.22 -11.92 -7.70
CA ASN A 276 -21.38 -11.78 -8.61
C ASN A 276 -21.20 -12.58 -9.89
#